data_AF-B3RM39-F1
#
_entry.id   AF-B3RM39-F1
#
_cell.length_a   1.000
_cell.length_b   1.000
_cell.length_c   1.000
_cell.angle_alpha   90.00
_cell.angle_beta   90.00
_cell.angle_gamma   90.00
#
_symmetry.space_group_name_H-M   'P 1'
#
loop_
_entity.id
_entity.type
_entity.pdbx_description
1 polymer ?
#
loop_
_entity_poly.entity_id
_entity_poly.type
_entity_poly.pdbx_seq_one_letter_code
_entity_poly.pdbx_strand_id
1 'polypeptide(L)'
;MNFTSEELNYLIYRYLQESGFHHSCYTFGIESHIHRSNINGSSVPPGALISMVQKGMLYYYVDMTLKDENQNNHNNLENISLIDSIGKMSELSSGNLSYGVATNAKNDQQLTPDSQKKLTKDSKREVQYHGIHSYYFLSIFSFNCSCVLENSDQRRSSESDIFAIKWHPNKELIATGSSDGTAKISQPNEVEATVLEHYPNEIDKRQPEASNGNCGISDRYAVTSIVWKPDGSQLLTACADGKGRIWQLDGKLVATLSNHTAPIFVCRWNIDGSLIAMGSADMRVTIWDSSSYEMKQCCDHHKGPVTDIDWQNVSIFATCSTDRSVAVCEVGSEKPIKSYEGHTSEINVVRWDPSSNLLASGSDDCTVKVWNLKQDKCVHDFRGHVRNIYAIKWCPVKRVVSSTGMMLVYLIISASADRTIRIWDVDRGICLYTLNRHQSPVYSLAFNSDGRLLASGSYDTAVNIWSLENGLLVRTVMIDGPVSDIDWHKDNRIVAVSGNGSVRIACLFI
;
A
#
# COMPACT_ATOMS: atom_id res chain seq x y z
N MET A 1 -26.12 13.55 14.23
CA MET A 1 -26.68 12.65 13.22
C MET A 1 -27.37 11.49 13.91
N ASN A 2 -28.60 11.67 14.40
CA ASN A 2 -29.36 10.51 14.87
C ASN A 2 -29.62 9.59 13.68
N PHE A 3 -29.05 8.39 13.72
CA PHE A 3 -29.39 7.33 12.77
C PHE A 3 -30.79 6.85 13.07
N THR A 4 -31.60 6.70 12.03
CA THR A 4 -32.85 5.95 12.17
C THR A 4 -32.52 4.47 12.34
N SER A 5 -33.39 3.74 13.03
CA SER A 5 -33.27 2.29 13.15
C SER A 5 -33.29 1.62 11.77
N GLU A 6 -34.00 2.18 10.79
CA GLU A 6 -34.03 1.70 9.41
C GLU A 6 -32.68 1.85 8.71
N GLU A 7 -32.01 3.00 8.84
CA GLU A 7 -30.68 3.22 8.27
C GLU A 7 -29.63 2.32 8.91
N LEU A 8 -29.67 2.18 10.23
CA LEU A 8 -28.75 1.29 10.96
C LEU A 8 -28.96 -0.17 10.56
N ASN A 9 -30.22 -0.63 10.50
CA ASN A 9 -30.55 -1.98 10.06
C ASN A 9 -30.08 -2.21 8.61
N TYR A 10 -30.27 -1.23 7.73
CA TYR A 10 -29.80 -1.34 6.35
C TYR A 10 -28.28 -1.44 6.25
N LEU A 11 -27.54 -0.66 7.05
CA LEU A 11 -26.08 -0.71 7.11
C LEU A 11 -25.58 -2.07 7.63
N ILE A 12 -26.23 -2.64 8.64
CA ILE A 12 -25.91 -3.97 9.18
C ILE A 12 -26.21 -5.06 8.14
N TYR A 13 -27.35 -5.00 7.47
CA TYR A 13 -27.70 -5.93 6.40
C TYR A 13 -26.73 -5.89 5.23
N ARG A 14 -26.35 -4.69 4.79
CA ARG A 14 -25.35 -4.50 3.74
C ARG A 14 -24.00 -5.03 4.14
N TYR A 15 -23.58 -4.82 5.39
CA TYR A 15 -22.36 -5.42 5.93
C TYR A 15 -22.42 -6.95 5.90
N LEU A 16 -23.50 -7.57 6.38
CA LEU A 16 -23.66 -9.02 6.35
C LEU A 16 -23.66 -9.58 4.93
N GLN A 17 -24.25 -8.84 3.98
CA GLN A 17 -24.25 -9.20 2.56
C GLN A 17 -22.83 -9.12 1.96
N GLU A 18 -22.10 -8.03 2.22
CA GLU A 18 -20.76 -7.78 1.68
C GLU A 18 -19.69 -8.68 2.31
N SER A 19 -19.86 -9.06 3.57
CA SER A 19 -18.97 -10.01 4.29
C SER A 19 -19.28 -11.48 4.01
N GLY A 20 -20.27 -11.79 3.16
CA GLY A 20 -20.58 -13.17 2.75
C GLY A 20 -21.39 -14.00 3.75
N PHE A 21 -21.97 -13.38 4.78
CA PHE A 21 -22.85 -14.04 5.76
C PHE A 21 -24.28 -14.19 5.21
N HIS A 22 -24.44 -14.93 4.11
CA HIS A 22 -25.70 -14.99 3.33
C HIS A 22 -26.91 -15.45 4.15
N HIS A 23 -26.76 -16.46 5.02
CA HIS A 23 -27.85 -16.96 5.87
C HIS A 23 -28.25 -15.95 6.94
N SER A 24 -27.27 -15.37 7.65
CA SER A 24 -27.51 -14.34 8.67
C SER A 24 -28.09 -13.06 8.06
N CYS A 25 -27.60 -12.67 6.88
CA CYS A 25 -28.12 -11.56 6.09
C CYS A 25 -29.59 -11.76 5.70
N TYR A 26 -29.95 -12.97 5.24
CA TYR A 26 -31.32 -13.31 4.88
C TYR A 26 -32.26 -13.25 6.10
N THR A 27 -31.89 -13.90 7.20
CA THR A 27 -32.69 -13.90 8.44
C THR A 27 -32.83 -12.47 9.00
N PHE A 28 -31.71 -11.75 9.10
CA PHE A 28 -31.69 -10.38 9.59
C PHE A 28 -32.52 -9.44 8.70
N GLY A 29 -32.44 -9.58 7.37
CA GLY A 29 -33.21 -8.77 6.43
C GLY A 29 -34.74 -8.97 6.51
N ILE A 30 -35.18 -10.16 6.94
CA ILE A 30 -36.59 -10.45 7.20
C ILE A 30 -37.02 -9.84 8.53
N GLU A 31 -36.27 -10.11 9.61
CA GLU A 31 -36.57 -9.64 10.98
C GLU A 31 -36.55 -8.12 11.10
N SER A 32 -35.63 -7.46 10.40
CA SER A 32 -35.51 -5.99 10.36
C SER A 32 -36.39 -5.31 9.32
N HIS A 33 -37.21 -6.08 8.58
CA HIS A 33 -38.13 -5.58 7.54
C HIS A 33 -37.48 -4.69 6.46
N ILE A 34 -36.25 -5.00 6.06
CA ILE A 34 -35.49 -4.17 5.11
C ILE A 34 -36.12 -4.08 3.72
N HIS A 35 -36.86 -5.10 3.31
CA HIS A 35 -37.63 -5.07 2.07
C HIS A 35 -38.76 -4.01 2.06
N ARG A 36 -39.09 -3.42 3.22
CA ARG A 36 -40.04 -2.31 3.36
C ARG A 36 -39.35 -0.96 3.56
N SER A 37 -38.02 -0.91 3.64
CA SER A 37 -37.31 0.35 3.82
C SER A 37 -37.26 1.14 2.50
N ASN A 38 -37.31 2.46 2.60
CA ASN A 38 -37.25 3.38 1.45
C ASN A 38 -35.80 3.71 1.04
N ILE A 39 -34.81 2.95 1.54
CA ILE A 39 -33.39 3.25 1.35
C ILE A 39 -32.93 2.70 -0.01
N ASN A 40 -32.41 3.59 -0.85
CA ASN A 40 -31.87 3.20 -2.15
C ASN A 40 -30.49 2.54 -1.97
N GLY A 41 -30.40 1.23 -2.25
CA GLY A 41 -29.16 0.48 -2.12
C GLY A 41 -28.02 0.94 -3.02
N SER A 42 -28.32 1.68 -4.09
CA SER A 42 -27.28 2.25 -4.97
C SER A 42 -26.60 3.50 -4.39
N SER A 43 -27.22 4.17 -3.42
CA SER A 43 -26.64 5.34 -2.75
C SER A 43 -25.78 4.99 -1.53
N VAL A 44 -25.82 3.73 -1.07
CA VAL A 44 -25.00 3.26 0.05
C VAL A 44 -23.71 2.65 -0.50
N PRO A 45 -22.54 3.28 -0.30
CA PRO A 45 -21.29 2.76 -0.81
C PRO A 45 -20.92 1.44 -0.10
N PRO A 46 -20.20 0.52 -0.78
CA PRO A 46 -19.69 -0.68 -0.14
C PRO A 46 -18.80 -0.35 1.07
N GLY A 47 -18.94 -1.10 2.15
CA GLY A 47 -18.20 -0.89 3.40
C GLY A 47 -18.65 0.34 4.21
N ALA A 48 -19.83 0.92 3.93
CA ALA A 48 -20.32 2.12 4.61
C ALA A 48 -20.33 1.99 6.15
N LEU A 49 -20.77 0.85 6.70
CA LEU A 49 -20.79 0.60 8.14
C LEU A 49 -19.38 0.60 8.73
N ILE A 50 -18.43 -0.07 8.06
CA ILE A 50 -17.03 -0.15 8.50
C ILE A 50 -16.40 1.24 8.48
N SER A 51 -16.60 2.00 7.41
CA SER A 51 -16.08 3.36 7.28
C SER A 51 -16.65 4.30 8.35
N MET A 52 -17.94 4.14 8.67
CA MET A 52 -18.59 4.92 9.72
C MET A 52 -18.02 4.62 11.11
N VAL A 53 -17.82 3.34 11.44
CA VAL A 53 -17.19 2.94 12.72
C VAL A 53 -15.75 3.43 12.80
N GLN A 54 -14.97 3.28 11.74
CA GLN A 54 -13.58 3.76 11.68
C GLN A 54 -13.50 5.28 11.87
N LYS A 55 -14.37 6.05 11.22
CA LYS A 55 -14.43 7.51 11.41
C LYS A 55 -14.88 7.91 12.82
N GLY A 56 -15.83 7.18 13.40
CA GLY A 56 -16.25 7.37 14.79
C GLY A 56 -15.11 7.12 15.79
N MET A 57 -14.34 6.06 15.60
CA MET A 57 -13.16 5.74 16.39
C MET A 57 -12.05 6.79 16.24
N LEU A 58 -11.80 7.25 15.01
CA LEU A 58 -10.83 8.32 14.74
C LEU A 58 -11.24 9.64 15.39
N TYR A 59 -12.52 10.01 15.32
CA TYR A 59 -13.03 11.21 15.98
C TYR A 59 -12.90 11.11 17.51
N TYR A 60 -13.23 9.94 18.08
CA TYR A 60 -13.05 9.69 19.51
C TYR A 60 -11.59 9.79 19.93
N TYR A 61 -10.67 9.25 19.13
CA TYR A 61 -9.23 9.30 19.39
C TYR A 61 -8.71 10.75 19.38
N VAL A 62 -9.17 11.56 18.43
CA VAL A 62 -8.86 13.00 18.34
C VAL A 62 -9.44 13.77 19.54
N ASP A 63 -10.66 13.46 19.96
CA ASP A 63 -11.28 14.10 21.12
C ASP A 63 -10.58 13.73 22.44
N MET A 64 -10.09 12.50 22.58
CA MET A 64 -9.27 12.08 23.74
C MET A 64 -7.92 12.81 23.77
N THR A 65 -7.23 12.90 22.63
CA THR A 65 -5.93 13.62 22.55
C THR A 65 -6.06 15.12 22.82
N LEU A 66 -7.17 15.75 22.39
CA LEU A 66 -7.45 17.15 22.69
C LEU A 66 -7.85 17.41 24.15
N LYS A 67 -8.40 16.40 24.84
CA LYS A 67 -8.71 16.47 26.28
C LYS A 67 -7.48 16.30 27.17
N ASP A 68 -6.48 15.55 26.71
CA ASP A 68 -5.20 15.40 27.43
C ASP A 68 -4.37 16.70 27.42
N GLU A 69 -4.49 17.56 26.40
CA GLU A 69 -3.85 18.89 26.40
C GLU A 69 -4.52 19.90 27.34
N ASN A 70 -5.77 19.67 27.75
CA ASN A 70 -6.58 20.61 28.53
C ASN A 70 -6.75 20.23 30.01
N GLN A 71 -6.00 19.25 30.52
CA GLN A 71 -5.94 19.00 31.97
C GLN A 71 -5.11 20.06 32.69
N ASN A 72 -5.69 21.25 32.79
CA ASN A 72 -5.41 22.19 33.87
C ASN A 72 -6.67 22.85 34.44
N ASN A 73 -7.85 22.24 34.28
CA ASN A 73 -9.02 22.55 35.12
C ASN A 73 -9.94 21.33 35.23
N HIS A 74 -9.96 20.72 36.42
CA HIS A 74 -11.09 19.87 36.79
C HIS A 74 -12.33 20.74 37.00
N ASN A 75 -13.45 20.37 36.38
CA ASN A 75 -14.62 19.95 37.15
C ASN A 75 -15.69 19.29 36.27
N ASN A 76 -16.16 18.16 36.82
CA ASN A 76 -17.43 17.47 36.64
C ASN A 76 -17.74 16.78 35.31
N LEU A 77 -17.55 15.45 35.38
CA LEU A 77 -18.30 14.41 34.69
C LEU A 77 -19.75 14.81 34.41
N GLU A 78 -20.11 14.76 33.13
CA GLU A 78 -21.27 13.97 32.72
C GLU A 78 -20.74 12.90 31.76
N ASN A 79 -21.12 11.64 32.01
CA ASN A 79 -20.86 10.53 31.10
C ASN A 79 -21.59 10.81 29.79
N ILE A 80 -20.88 11.37 28.81
CA ILE A 80 -21.41 11.52 27.46
C ILE A 80 -21.29 10.15 26.81
N SER A 81 -22.39 9.41 26.82
CA SER A 81 -22.53 8.19 26.02
C SER A 81 -22.23 8.52 24.56
N LEU A 82 -21.67 7.57 23.80
CA LEU A 82 -21.44 7.72 22.36
C LEU A 82 -22.71 8.18 21.62
N ILE A 83 -23.90 7.96 22.22
CA ILE A 83 -25.22 8.35 21.74
C ILE A 83 -25.55 9.85 21.92
N ASP A 84 -25.00 10.52 22.93
CA ASP A 84 -25.28 11.94 23.23
C ASP A 84 -24.48 12.88 22.31
N SER A 85 -23.28 12.46 21.91
CA SER A 85 -22.44 13.13 20.89
C SER A 85 -23.10 13.16 19.51
N ILE A 86 -24.00 12.21 19.26
CA ILE A 86 -24.70 12.04 18.00
C ILE A 86 -25.91 13.00 17.92
N GLY A 87 -26.53 13.38 19.03
CA GLY A 87 -27.73 14.24 19.05
C GLY A 87 -27.50 15.69 18.58
N LYS A 88 -26.32 16.28 18.82
CA LYS A 88 -26.06 17.70 18.50
C LYS A 88 -25.70 17.99 17.04
N MET A 89 -25.59 16.95 16.21
CA MET A 89 -25.18 17.06 14.80
C MET A 89 -26.40 17.08 13.84
N SER A 90 -27.53 17.68 14.24
CA SER A 90 -28.66 18.00 13.34
C SER A 90 -28.76 19.49 13.01
N GLU A 91 -27.96 20.36 13.63
CA GLU A 91 -27.99 21.80 13.36
C GLU A 91 -26.89 22.29 12.40
N LEU A 92 -25.94 21.43 12.02
CA LEU A 92 -24.81 21.80 11.17
C LEU A 92 -24.98 21.47 9.68
N SER A 93 -26.09 20.86 9.27
CA SER A 93 -26.35 20.46 7.88
C SER A 93 -27.28 21.41 7.11
N SER A 94 -27.60 22.60 7.63
CA SER A 94 -28.38 23.60 6.90
C SER A 94 -27.78 25.02 6.98
N GLY A 95 -27.03 25.40 5.93
CA GLY A 95 -27.07 26.77 5.39
C GLY A 95 -26.18 27.86 6.02
N ASN A 96 -25.21 28.30 5.22
CA ASN A 96 -24.64 29.66 5.15
C ASN A 96 -24.06 30.32 6.42
N LEU A 97 -22.74 30.50 6.45
CA LEU A 97 -22.13 31.68 7.07
C LEU A 97 -20.88 32.14 6.30
N SER A 98 -21.03 33.34 5.74
CA SER A 98 -19.98 34.22 5.26
C SER A 98 -18.96 34.54 6.36
N TYR A 99 -17.67 34.50 6.03
CA TYR A 99 -16.63 35.10 6.86
C TYR A 99 -16.81 36.63 6.89
N GLY A 100 -17.29 37.15 8.01
CA GLY A 100 -17.24 38.57 8.34
C GLY A 100 -15.85 38.93 8.86
N VAL A 101 -15.04 39.59 8.04
CA VAL A 101 -13.84 40.29 8.49
C VAL A 101 -14.26 41.67 8.99
N ALA A 102 -14.19 41.87 10.31
CA ALA A 102 -14.30 43.19 10.92
C ALA A 102 -13.04 44.00 10.60
N THR A 103 -13.17 45.06 9.79
CA THR A 103 -12.18 46.13 9.70
C THR A 103 -12.85 47.46 10.03
N ASN A 104 -12.45 48.04 11.16
CA ASN A 104 -12.73 49.43 11.52
C ASN A 104 -11.61 50.32 10.98
N ALA A 105 -11.89 51.08 9.93
CA ALA A 105 -11.24 52.37 9.68
C ALA A 105 -12.16 53.24 8.82
N LYS A 106 -12.33 54.47 9.30
CA LYS A 106 -13.33 55.48 8.92
C LYS A 106 -13.09 56.12 7.54
N ASN A 107 -14.21 56.50 6.91
CA ASN A 107 -14.47 57.68 6.05
C ASN A 107 -13.67 57.80 4.73
N ASP A 108 -14.21 58.25 3.60
CA ASP A 108 -15.48 58.89 3.25
C ASP A 108 -15.68 58.84 1.71
N GLN A 109 -16.93 58.98 1.26
CA GLN A 109 -17.41 59.47 -0.06
C GLN A 109 -17.64 58.54 -1.29
N GLN A 110 -18.93 58.21 -1.47
CA GLN A 110 -19.82 58.43 -2.65
C GLN A 110 -19.77 57.51 -3.91
N LEU A 111 -20.66 56.50 -3.89
CA LEU A 111 -21.72 56.08 -4.88
C LEU A 111 -21.99 57.06 -6.05
N THR A 112 -22.37 56.74 -7.31
CA THR A 112 -23.10 55.64 -8.05
C THR A 112 -23.16 56.04 -9.56
N PRO A 113 -23.93 55.42 -10.51
CA PRO A 113 -24.15 54.00 -10.88
C PRO A 113 -24.22 53.70 -12.42
N ASP A 114 -24.27 52.40 -12.76
CA ASP A 114 -25.11 51.70 -13.77
C ASP A 114 -25.33 52.25 -15.21
N SER A 115 -25.06 51.40 -16.22
CA SER A 115 -26.07 50.45 -16.78
C SER A 115 -25.75 49.94 -18.20
N GLN A 116 -25.59 48.61 -18.28
CA GLN A 116 -26.28 47.64 -19.16
C GLN A 116 -26.52 47.90 -20.67
N LYS A 117 -26.10 46.89 -21.47
CA LYS A 117 -26.78 46.19 -22.60
C LYS A 117 -25.74 45.21 -23.20
N LYS A 118 -25.97 44.00 -23.72
CA LYS A 118 -27.10 43.13 -24.11
C LYS A 118 -26.46 41.77 -24.46
N LEU A 119 -26.85 40.65 -23.86
CA LEU A 119 -27.69 39.57 -24.42
C LEU A 119 -27.33 39.00 -25.83
N THR A 120 -27.14 37.66 -25.79
CA THR A 120 -27.55 36.60 -26.75
C THR A 120 -26.80 36.35 -28.06
N LYS A 121 -26.25 35.13 -28.22
CA LYS A 121 -26.85 34.07 -29.07
C LYS A 121 -26.17 32.70 -28.93
N ASP A 122 -27.00 31.67 -29.00
CA ASP A 122 -26.75 30.23 -28.99
C ASP A 122 -25.80 29.70 -30.07
N SER A 123 -25.17 28.54 -29.80
CA SER A 123 -25.37 27.36 -30.66
C SER A 123 -24.92 26.05 -29.98
N LYS A 124 -25.88 25.14 -29.85
CA LYS A 124 -25.77 23.71 -29.52
C LYS A 124 -24.87 22.95 -30.52
N ARG A 125 -24.15 21.93 -30.06
CA ARG A 125 -23.91 20.68 -30.82
C ARG A 125 -23.84 19.47 -29.87
N GLU A 126 -24.87 18.63 -29.97
CA GLU A 126 -24.88 17.24 -29.57
C GLU A 126 -23.93 16.44 -30.47
N VAL A 127 -23.25 15.42 -29.92
CA VAL A 127 -22.66 14.34 -30.70
C VAL A 127 -23.12 13.02 -30.11
N GLN A 128 -23.74 12.22 -30.99
CA GLN A 128 -24.38 10.95 -30.74
C GLN A 128 -23.38 9.84 -30.41
N TYR A 129 -23.79 8.99 -29.47
CA TYR A 129 -23.25 7.64 -29.29
C TYR A 129 -23.61 6.77 -30.51
N HIS A 130 -22.63 6.05 -31.05
CA HIS A 130 -22.88 4.86 -31.86
C HIS A 130 -22.27 3.67 -31.14
N GLY A 131 -23.15 2.85 -30.57
CA GLY A 131 -22.82 1.52 -30.10
C GLY A 131 -22.69 0.56 -31.28
N ILE A 132 -21.68 -0.30 -31.21
CA ILE A 132 -21.70 -1.62 -31.86
C ILE A 132 -21.39 -2.62 -30.76
N HIS A 133 -22.46 -3.15 -30.17
CA HIS A 133 -22.46 -4.41 -29.46
C HIS A 133 -22.95 -5.48 -30.44
N SER A 134 -22.12 -6.46 -30.75
CA SER A 134 -22.58 -7.77 -31.21
C SER A 134 -21.48 -8.82 -31.06
N TYR A 135 -21.61 -9.55 -29.96
CA TYR A 135 -21.24 -10.93 -29.66
C TYR A 135 -20.58 -11.75 -30.79
N TYR A 136 -19.41 -12.33 -30.48
CA TYR A 136 -19.18 -13.75 -30.71
C TYR A 136 -18.79 -14.41 -29.38
N PHE A 137 -19.80 -15.06 -28.81
CA PHE A 137 -19.67 -16.12 -27.83
C PHE A 137 -19.12 -17.34 -28.59
N LEU A 138 -17.90 -17.76 -28.28
CA LEU A 138 -17.40 -19.10 -28.59
C LEU A 138 -16.73 -19.62 -27.33
N SER A 139 -17.52 -20.35 -26.56
CA SER A 139 -17.06 -21.39 -25.66
C SER A 139 -16.21 -22.42 -26.41
N ILE A 140 -15.37 -23.15 -25.66
CA ILE A 140 -14.52 -24.31 -26.03
C ILE A 140 -13.12 -23.84 -26.47
N PHE A 141 -12.02 -24.03 -25.72
CA PHE A 141 -11.66 -25.08 -24.76
C PHE A 141 -11.36 -24.52 -23.37
N SER A 142 -12.12 -24.98 -22.37
CA SER A 142 -11.55 -25.13 -21.03
C SER A 142 -10.53 -26.25 -21.13
N PHE A 143 -9.23 -25.92 -21.16
CA PHE A 143 -8.28 -26.87 -20.59
C PHE A 143 -8.54 -26.85 -19.09
N ASN A 144 -9.35 -27.81 -18.64
CA ASN A 144 -9.29 -28.32 -17.28
C ASN A 144 -7.86 -28.84 -17.11
N CYS A 145 -6.93 -27.96 -16.75
CA CYS A 145 -5.75 -28.39 -16.05
C CYS A 145 -6.15 -28.47 -14.57
N SER A 146 -6.97 -29.47 -14.26
CA SER A 146 -6.99 -30.07 -12.94
C SER A 146 -5.65 -30.80 -12.77
N CYS A 147 -4.58 -30.04 -12.58
CA CYS A 147 -3.39 -30.56 -11.91
C CYS A 147 -3.72 -30.58 -10.42
N VAL A 148 -4.38 -31.66 -10.00
CA VAL A 148 -4.39 -32.08 -8.61
C VAL A 148 -2.94 -32.28 -8.19
N LEU A 149 -2.57 -31.55 -7.12
CA LEU A 149 -1.45 -31.73 -6.19
C LEU A 149 -0.22 -32.49 -6.70
N GLU A 150 0.93 -31.81 -6.71
CA GLU A 150 2.18 -32.41 -6.25
C GLU A 150 3.17 -31.28 -5.87
N ASN A 151 3.44 -31.19 -4.56
CA ASN A 151 4.43 -30.35 -3.87
C ASN A 151 4.13 -28.83 -3.80
N SER A 152 3.14 -28.46 -2.98
CA SER A 152 3.12 -27.13 -2.36
C SER A 152 3.07 -27.31 -0.84
N ASP A 153 4.20 -27.06 -0.18
CA ASP A 153 4.27 -27.10 1.27
C ASP A 153 3.74 -25.77 1.82
N GLN A 154 2.69 -25.88 2.61
CA GLN A 154 2.13 -24.77 3.36
C GLN A 154 2.33 -25.04 4.85
N ARG A 155 2.87 -24.05 5.55
CA ARG A 155 3.13 -24.13 6.98
C ARG A 155 2.72 -22.85 7.67
N ARG A 156 2.38 -22.96 8.94
CA ARG A 156 2.22 -21.80 9.81
C ARG A 156 3.56 -21.53 10.47
N SER A 157 4.20 -20.42 10.12
CA SER A 157 5.52 -20.06 10.67
C SER A 157 5.42 -19.09 11.84
N SER A 158 4.33 -18.36 11.97
CA SER A 158 4.01 -17.55 13.14
C SER A 158 2.53 -17.65 13.50
N GLU A 159 2.20 -17.38 14.76
CA GLU A 159 0.83 -17.17 15.20
C GLU A 159 0.33 -15.76 14.86
N SER A 160 1.25 -14.85 14.50
CA SER A 160 1.00 -13.46 14.15
C SER A 160 1.17 -13.18 12.65
N ASP A 161 0.69 -12.02 12.20
CA ASP A 161 0.72 -11.58 10.81
C ASP A 161 2.16 -11.41 10.31
N ILE A 162 2.47 -12.01 9.17
CA ILE A 162 3.77 -11.81 8.50
C ILE A 162 3.59 -10.74 7.44
N PHE A 163 4.37 -9.66 7.51
CA PHE A 163 4.24 -8.52 6.60
C PHE A 163 5.17 -8.59 5.40
N ALA A 164 6.32 -9.25 5.54
CA ALA A 164 7.34 -9.25 4.51
C ALA A 164 8.02 -10.61 4.39
N ILE A 165 8.37 -11.00 3.16
CA ILE A 165 9.14 -12.20 2.88
C ILE A 165 10.17 -11.95 1.78
N LYS A 166 11.40 -12.48 1.94
CA LYS A 166 12.44 -12.42 0.90
C LYS A 166 13.27 -13.69 0.84
N TRP A 167 13.47 -14.21 -0.37
CA TRP A 167 14.46 -15.23 -0.66
C TRP A 167 15.86 -14.67 -0.46
N HIS A 168 16.72 -15.50 0.11
CA HIS A 168 18.14 -15.23 0.14
C HIS A 168 18.71 -15.27 -1.30
N PRO A 169 19.58 -14.34 -1.70
CA PRO A 169 20.03 -14.22 -3.09
C PRO A 169 20.73 -15.49 -3.62
N ASN A 170 21.51 -16.15 -2.77
CA ASN A 170 22.42 -17.23 -3.19
C ASN A 170 22.20 -18.59 -2.51
N LYS A 171 21.28 -18.72 -1.55
CA LYS A 171 21.09 -19.90 -0.70
C LYS A 171 19.60 -20.25 -0.66
N GLU A 172 19.28 -21.49 -0.37
CA GLU A 172 17.89 -21.93 -0.15
C GLU A 172 17.38 -21.51 1.23
N LEU A 173 17.38 -20.21 1.49
CA LEU A 173 16.89 -19.62 2.73
C LEU A 173 15.83 -18.57 2.41
N ILE A 174 14.87 -18.45 3.31
CA ILE A 174 13.88 -17.38 3.30
C ILE A 174 13.97 -16.61 4.62
N ALA A 175 13.82 -15.29 4.53
CA ALA A 175 13.60 -14.43 5.67
C ALA A 175 12.13 -13.99 5.71
N THR A 176 11.52 -14.01 6.89
CA THR A 176 10.18 -13.46 7.15
C THR A 176 10.23 -12.43 8.27
N GLY A 177 9.39 -11.41 8.20
CA GLY A 177 9.21 -10.38 9.24
C GLY A 177 7.77 -10.34 9.72
N SER A 178 7.55 -10.40 11.03
CA SER A 178 6.24 -10.57 11.65
C SER A 178 5.82 -9.38 12.52
N SER A 179 4.51 -9.28 12.78
CA SER A 179 3.92 -8.29 13.68
C SER A 179 4.21 -8.53 15.16
N ASP A 180 4.59 -9.76 15.54
CA ASP A 180 5.02 -10.10 16.90
C ASP A 180 6.39 -9.57 17.31
N GLY A 181 7.08 -8.85 16.41
CA GLY A 181 8.41 -8.33 16.63
C GLY A 181 9.52 -9.38 16.55
N THR A 182 9.29 -10.45 15.80
CA THR A 182 10.31 -11.38 15.37
C THR A 182 10.50 -11.34 13.85
N ALA A 183 11.73 -11.54 13.42
CA ALA A 183 12.04 -12.00 12.07
C ALA A 183 12.60 -13.41 12.13
N LYS A 184 12.39 -14.22 11.09
CA LYS A 184 12.86 -15.61 11.05
C LYS A 184 13.65 -15.86 9.78
N ILE A 185 14.79 -16.52 9.92
CA ILE A 185 15.55 -17.08 8.79
C ILE A 185 15.37 -18.60 8.85
N SER A 186 14.92 -19.20 7.76
CA SER A 186 14.68 -20.64 7.72
C SER A 186 14.89 -21.19 6.33
N GLN A 187 15.15 -22.50 6.25
CA GLN A 187 15.01 -23.19 4.99
C GLN A 187 13.52 -23.38 4.66
N PRO A 188 13.15 -23.39 3.36
CA PRO A 188 11.82 -23.69 2.87
C PRO A 188 11.11 -24.87 3.55
N ASN A 189 11.85 -25.98 3.73
CA ASN A 189 11.30 -27.28 4.10
C ASN A 189 11.58 -27.68 5.55
N GLU A 190 12.33 -26.86 6.31
CA GLU A 190 12.71 -27.17 7.69
C GLU A 190 11.84 -26.43 8.70
N VAL A 191 11.40 -27.13 9.75
CA VAL A 191 10.61 -26.54 10.85
C VAL A 191 11.48 -25.64 11.72
N GLU A 192 12.78 -25.93 11.81
CA GLU A 192 13.73 -25.12 12.56
C GLU A 192 13.99 -23.81 11.83
N ALA A 193 13.93 -22.72 12.60
CA ALA A 193 14.17 -21.38 12.12
C ALA A 193 15.05 -20.64 13.11
N THR A 194 16.01 -19.88 12.58
CA THR A 194 16.77 -18.91 13.35
C THR A 194 15.85 -17.72 13.63
N VAL A 195 15.47 -17.52 14.89
CA VAL A 195 14.60 -16.44 15.33
C VAL A 195 15.44 -15.22 15.69
N LEU A 196 15.04 -14.07 15.15
CA LEU A 196 15.66 -12.76 15.36
C LEU A 196 14.68 -11.94 16.19
N GLU A 197 14.99 -11.72 17.46
CA GLU A 197 14.09 -11.06 18.43
C GLU A 197 14.39 -9.57 18.54
N HIS A 198 13.38 -8.71 18.35
CA HIS A 198 13.60 -7.25 18.33
C HIS A 198 13.36 -6.56 19.67
N TYR A 199 12.72 -7.23 20.63
CA TYR A 199 12.44 -6.67 21.95
C TYR A 199 13.68 -6.71 22.88
N PRO A 200 13.80 -5.79 23.85
CA PRO A 200 15.02 -5.63 24.66
C PRO A 200 15.19 -6.66 25.79
N ASN A 201 14.10 -7.24 26.32
CA ASN A 201 14.11 -8.09 27.53
C ASN A 201 13.05 -9.22 27.47
N GLU A 202 13.28 -10.33 28.18
CA GLU A 202 12.31 -11.43 28.32
C GLU A 202 10.99 -11.05 29.01
N ILE A 203 10.96 -9.93 29.75
CA ILE A 203 9.77 -9.46 30.47
C ILE A 203 8.70 -8.96 29.48
N ASP A 204 9.12 -8.35 28.38
CA ASP A 204 8.21 -7.90 27.31
C ASP A 204 7.59 -9.10 26.56
N LYS A 205 8.18 -10.31 26.66
CA LYS A 205 7.60 -11.55 26.11
C LYS A 205 6.35 -12.00 26.88
N ARG A 206 6.19 -11.62 28.16
CA ARG A 206 5.23 -12.23 29.11
C ARG A 206 3.97 -11.40 29.39
N GLN A 207 3.79 -10.25 28.74
CA GLN A 207 2.55 -9.47 28.86
C GLN A 207 1.72 -9.45 27.57
N PRO A 208 1.20 -10.60 27.11
CA PRO A 208 -0.07 -10.60 26.41
C PRO A 208 -1.17 -10.47 27.49
N GLU A 209 -2.05 -9.48 27.33
CA GLU A 209 -3.28 -9.28 28.12
C GLU A 209 -3.16 -8.62 29.49
N ALA A 210 -3.50 -7.32 29.53
CA ALA A 210 -4.52 -6.74 30.41
C ALA A 210 -4.37 -5.21 30.47
N SER A 211 -4.67 -4.52 29.37
CA SER A 211 -5.22 -3.16 29.49
C SER A 211 -6.21 -2.92 28.38
N ASN A 212 -7.40 -2.48 28.76
CA ASN A 212 -8.51 -2.22 27.86
C ASN A 212 -8.08 -1.28 26.72
N GLY A 213 -8.15 -1.78 25.48
CA GLY A 213 -8.29 -0.94 24.29
C GLY A 213 -7.09 -0.16 23.76
N ASN A 214 -5.84 -0.53 24.08
CA ASN A 214 -4.65 0.11 23.49
C ASN A 214 -3.66 -0.91 22.92
N CYS A 215 -3.09 -0.57 21.75
CA CYS A 215 -2.11 -1.32 20.94
C CYS A 215 -1.25 -2.30 21.76
N GLY A 216 -1.25 -3.57 21.35
CA GLY A 216 -0.44 -4.60 22.00
C GLY A 216 1.04 -4.25 21.96
N ILE A 217 1.80 -4.66 22.99
CA ILE A 217 3.26 -4.52 23.04
C ILE A 217 3.92 -5.10 21.77
N SER A 218 3.29 -6.07 21.10
CA SER A 218 3.68 -6.62 19.80
C SER A 218 3.76 -5.58 18.68
N ASP A 219 2.77 -4.70 18.55
CA ASP A 219 2.68 -3.76 17.42
C ASP A 219 3.82 -2.75 17.45
N ARG A 220 4.32 -2.44 18.64
CA ARG A 220 5.47 -1.54 18.83
C ARG A 220 6.76 -2.11 18.27
N TYR A 221 6.90 -3.43 18.26
CA TYR A 221 8.10 -4.11 17.77
C TYR A 221 7.91 -4.78 16.42
N ALA A 222 6.75 -4.62 15.78
CA ALA A 222 6.45 -5.19 14.47
C ALA A 222 7.58 -4.94 13.46
N VAL A 223 8.00 -6.00 12.77
CA VAL A 223 9.01 -5.93 11.72
C VAL A 223 8.33 -5.48 10.42
N THR A 224 8.60 -4.26 10.00
CA THR A 224 7.90 -3.57 8.91
C THR A 224 8.51 -3.83 7.54
N SER A 225 9.84 -4.01 7.47
CA SER A 225 10.56 -4.26 6.23
C SER A 225 11.79 -5.13 6.50
N ILE A 226 12.08 -6.05 5.57
CA ILE A 226 13.24 -6.93 5.62
C ILE A 226 13.96 -6.92 4.27
N VAL A 227 15.29 -6.95 4.30
CA VAL A 227 16.09 -6.93 3.08
C VAL A 227 17.46 -7.58 3.30
N TRP A 228 17.82 -8.52 2.42
CA TRP A 228 19.15 -9.11 2.40
C TRP A 228 20.16 -8.11 1.84
N LYS A 229 21.37 -8.10 2.41
CA LYS A 229 22.51 -7.46 1.77
C LYS A 229 22.75 -8.13 0.40
N PRO A 230 23.20 -7.41 -0.65
CA PRO A 230 23.36 -7.98 -1.99
C PRO A 230 24.24 -9.24 -2.06
N ASP A 231 25.26 -9.32 -1.20
CA ASP A 231 26.13 -10.51 -1.08
C ASP A 231 25.47 -11.70 -0.33
N GLY A 232 24.35 -11.47 0.36
CA GLY A 232 23.65 -12.43 1.21
C GLY A 232 24.33 -12.67 2.56
N SER A 233 25.32 -11.87 2.96
CA SER A 233 26.04 -12.09 4.22
C SER A 233 25.26 -11.67 5.46
N GLN A 234 24.33 -10.71 5.31
CA GLN A 234 23.60 -10.09 6.41
C GLN A 234 22.14 -9.81 6.02
N LEU A 235 21.27 -9.81 7.01
CA LEU A 235 19.87 -9.39 6.89
C LEU A 235 19.67 -8.06 7.63
N LEU A 236 19.08 -7.08 6.96
CA LEU A 236 18.61 -5.84 7.57
C LEU A 236 17.11 -5.94 7.83
N THR A 237 16.70 -5.58 9.02
CA THR A 237 15.29 -5.49 9.43
C THR A 237 14.98 -4.08 9.91
N ALA A 238 13.89 -3.50 9.44
CA ALA A 238 13.28 -2.30 9.98
C ALA A 238 12.13 -2.68 10.93
N CYS A 239 11.91 -1.84 11.93
CA CYS A 239 10.96 -2.11 13.00
C CYS A 239 10.12 -0.86 13.30
N ALA A 240 8.91 -1.08 13.81
CA ALA A 240 8.00 -0.04 14.27
C ALA A 240 8.57 0.76 15.47
N ASP A 241 9.59 0.24 16.16
CA ASP A 241 10.26 0.92 17.27
C ASP A 241 11.24 2.03 16.84
N GLY A 242 11.36 2.29 15.54
CA GLY A 242 12.26 3.30 14.98
C GLY A 242 13.71 2.82 14.85
N LYS A 243 14.00 1.52 15.00
CA LYS A 243 15.36 0.98 14.90
C LYS A 243 15.51 0.00 13.75
N GLY A 244 16.57 0.23 12.95
CA GLY A 244 17.10 -0.79 12.05
C GLY A 244 17.98 -1.77 12.82
N ARG A 245 17.95 -3.05 12.47
CA ARG A 245 18.83 -4.07 13.06
C ARG A 245 19.46 -4.92 11.97
N ILE A 246 20.74 -5.23 12.14
CA ILE A 246 21.53 -6.01 11.19
C ILE A 246 21.89 -7.34 11.83
N TRP A 247 21.59 -8.42 11.12
CA TRP A 247 21.70 -9.78 11.62
C TRP A 247 22.62 -10.60 10.73
N GLN A 248 23.39 -11.48 11.36
CA GLN A 248 24.04 -12.60 10.67
C GLN A 248 23.03 -13.74 10.45
N LEU A 249 23.39 -14.66 9.54
CA LEU A 249 22.55 -15.82 9.22
C LEU A 249 22.36 -16.77 10.40
N ASP A 250 23.28 -16.78 11.36
CA ASP A 250 23.20 -17.57 12.60
C ASP A 250 22.29 -16.93 13.66
N GLY A 251 21.75 -15.75 13.37
CA GLY A 251 20.86 -15.01 14.26
C GLY A 251 21.56 -14.02 15.19
N LYS A 252 22.89 -13.89 15.08
CA LYS A 252 23.64 -12.93 15.88
C LYS A 252 23.32 -11.50 15.42
N LEU A 253 22.89 -10.66 16.37
CA LEU A 253 22.76 -9.22 16.17
C LEU A 253 24.15 -8.59 16.00
N VAL A 254 24.38 -7.95 14.87
CA VAL A 254 25.64 -7.27 14.54
C VAL A 254 25.61 -5.81 14.99
N ALA A 255 24.53 -5.10 14.65
CA ALA A 255 24.39 -3.68 14.93
C ALA A 255 22.91 -3.28 15.03
N THR A 256 22.66 -2.22 15.80
CA THR A 256 21.36 -1.55 15.92
C THR A 256 21.51 -0.11 15.47
N LEU A 257 20.79 0.27 14.42
CA LEU A 257 20.76 1.60 13.83
C LEU A 257 19.59 2.38 14.43
N SER A 258 19.87 3.23 15.41
CA SER A 258 18.85 4.01 16.11
C SER A 258 19.01 5.50 15.87
N ASN A 259 18.09 6.08 15.10
CA ASN A 259 17.99 7.53 14.94
C ASN A 259 16.55 8.00 14.73
N HIS A 260 15.71 7.17 14.11
CA HIS A 260 14.33 7.50 13.88
C HIS A 260 13.51 7.53 15.17
N THR A 261 12.58 8.48 15.26
CA THR A 261 11.70 8.66 16.42
C THR A 261 10.32 8.01 16.25
N ALA A 262 10.05 7.46 15.07
CA ALA A 262 8.79 6.86 14.68
C ALA A 262 9.04 5.58 13.87
N PRO A 263 7.99 4.77 13.56
CA PRO A 263 8.12 3.55 12.78
C PRO A 263 8.91 3.74 11.48
N ILE A 264 9.84 2.84 11.20
CA ILE A 264 10.52 2.79 9.91
C ILE A 264 9.60 2.04 8.95
N PHE A 265 9.25 2.62 7.80
CA PHE A 265 8.41 1.96 6.81
C PHE A 265 9.20 1.16 5.79
N VAL A 266 10.40 1.61 5.45
CA VAL A 266 11.23 0.98 4.42
C VAL A 266 12.70 1.02 4.80
N CYS A 267 13.41 -0.05 4.49
CA CYS A 267 14.87 -0.11 4.57
C CYS A 267 15.45 -0.80 3.34
N ARG A 268 16.60 -0.34 2.86
CA ARG A 268 17.31 -0.90 1.69
C ARG A 268 18.81 -0.79 1.80
N TRP A 269 19.50 -1.84 1.39
CA TRP A 269 20.90 -1.74 0.98
C TRP A 269 21.00 -1.05 -0.38
N ASN A 270 22.06 -0.28 -0.60
CA ASN A 270 22.42 0.16 -1.94
C ASN A 270 22.94 -1.03 -2.79
N ILE A 271 23.23 -0.77 -4.06
CA ILE A 271 23.50 -1.83 -5.06
C ILE A 271 24.69 -2.73 -4.68
N ASP A 272 25.75 -2.16 -4.11
CA ASP A 272 26.95 -2.91 -3.69
C ASP A 272 26.92 -3.34 -2.21
N GLY A 273 25.89 -2.93 -1.47
CA GLY A 273 25.74 -3.20 -0.04
C GLY A 273 26.67 -2.38 0.85
N SER A 274 27.33 -1.34 0.34
CA SER A 274 28.18 -0.44 1.12
C SER A 274 27.39 0.53 2.00
N LEU A 275 26.15 0.87 1.62
CA LEU A 275 25.28 1.81 2.31
C LEU A 275 23.90 1.21 2.61
N ILE A 276 23.27 1.77 3.63
CA ILE A 276 21.90 1.46 4.03
C ILE A 276 21.09 2.74 4.02
N ALA A 277 19.90 2.72 3.41
CA ALA A 277 18.90 3.77 3.52
C ALA A 277 17.70 3.29 4.32
N MET A 278 17.17 4.14 5.19
CA MET A 278 15.94 3.89 5.94
C MET A 278 15.01 5.10 5.85
N GLY A 279 13.73 4.86 5.59
CA GLY A 279 12.67 5.87 5.52
C GLY A 279 11.62 5.61 6.57
N SER A 280 11.18 6.66 7.27
CA SER A 280 10.33 6.56 8.45
C SER A 280 9.13 7.49 8.41
N ALA A 281 8.15 7.16 9.25
CA ALA A 281 7.02 8.01 9.60
C ALA A 281 7.43 9.36 10.22
N ASP A 282 8.66 9.49 10.72
CA ASP A 282 9.19 10.76 11.22
C ASP A 282 9.61 11.74 10.12
N MET A 283 9.27 11.43 8.86
CA MET A 283 9.51 12.23 7.66
C MET A 283 10.97 12.28 7.21
N ARG A 284 11.88 11.55 7.88
CA ARG A 284 13.31 11.57 7.60
C ARG A 284 13.74 10.35 6.81
N VAL A 285 14.84 10.52 6.08
CA VAL A 285 15.63 9.44 5.51
C VAL A 285 17.01 9.43 6.14
N THR A 286 17.44 8.29 6.67
CA THR A 286 18.79 8.15 7.21
C THR A 286 19.64 7.23 6.34
N ILE A 287 20.89 7.64 6.11
CA ILE A 287 21.89 6.87 5.35
C ILE A 287 22.99 6.45 6.31
N TRP A 288 23.34 5.17 6.28
CA TRP A 288 24.31 4.56 7.18
C TRP A 288 25.39 3.84 6.39
N ASP A 289 26.61 3.85 6.94
CA ASP A 289 27.71 3.08 6.41
C ASP A 289 27.63 1.62 6.89
N SER A 290 27.77 0.67 5.97
CA SER A 290 27.67 -0.76 6.30
C SER A 290 28.87 -1.34 7.06
N SER A 291 30.03 -0.67 7.04
CA SER A 291 31.26 -1.20 7.63
C SER A 291 31.45 -0.71 9.06
N SER A 292 31.14 0.56 9.30
CA SER A 292 31.21 1.20 10.62
C SER A 292 29.88 1.21 11.37
N TYR A 293 28.75 1.07 10.66
CA TYR A 293 27.39 1.25 11.19
C TYR A 293 27.15 2.65 11.79
N GLU A 294 27.93 3.64 11.35
CA GLU A 294 27.71 5.04 11.69
C GLU A 294 26.78 5.72 10.68
N MET A 295 26.00 6.68 11.17
CA MET A 295 25.13 7.48 10.32
C MET A 295 25.98 8.45 9.49
N LYS A 296 25.86 8.37 8.17
CA LYS A 296 26.51 9.28 7.21
C LYS A 296 25.68 10.53 6.97
N GLN A 297 24.36 10.38 6.89
CA GLN A 297 23.48 11.48 6.52
C GLN A 297 22.08 11.29 7.10
N CYS A 298 21.43 12.41 7.42
CA CYS A 298 20.02 12.49 7.73
C CYS A 298 19.40 13.54 6.81
N CYS A 299 18.43 13.13 5.99
CA CYS A 299 17.71 13.98 5.06
C CYS A 299 16.32 14.28 5.61
N ASP A 300 15.94 15.55 5.63
CA ASP A 300 14.68 16.07 6.16
C ASP A 300 13.92 16.92 5.13
N HIS A 301 14.00 16.55 3.85
CA HIS A 301 13.38 17.28 2.75
C HIS A 301 11.87 17.05 2.61
N HIS A 302 11.32 15.97 3.19
CA HIS A 302 9.89 15.66 3.13
C HIS A 302 9.09 16.33 4.25
N LYS A 303 7.84 16.66 3.95
CA LYS A 303 6.87 17.25 4.90
C LYS A 303 5.85 16.23 5.43
N GLY A 304 6.05 14.97 5.09
CA GLY A 304 5.21 13.86 5.50
C GLY A 304 6.01 12.55 5.55
N PRO A 305 5.46 11.50 6.18
CA PRO A 305 6.05 10.17 6.24
C PRO A 305 6.67 9.69 4.92
N VAL A 306 7.89 9.15 5.00
CA VAL A 306 8.59 8.55 3.85
C VAL A 306 8.10 7.11 3.68
N THR A 307 7.44 6.84 2.55
CA THR A 307 6.75 5.57 2.30
C THR A 307 7.63 4.55 1.61
N ASP A 308 8.52 4.97 0.71
CA ASP A 308 9.37 4.05 -0.05
C ASP A 308 10.68 4.72 -0.49
N ILE A 309 11.69 3.89 -0.74
CA ILE A 309 13.04 4.28 -1.16
C ILE A 309 13.51 3.33 -2.24
N ASP A 310 14.22 3.82 -3.26
CA ASP A 310 14.89 2.97 -4.23
C ASP A 310 16.22 3.56 -4.72
N TRP A 311 17.23 2.71 -4.85
CA TRP A 311 18.57 3.13 -5.27
C TRP A 311 18.69 3.15 -6.79
N GLN A 312 19.16 4.26 -7.36
CA GLN A 312 19.48 4.38 -8.78
C GLN A 312 20.84 3.75 -9.08
N ASN A 313 21.81 4.03 -8.23
CA ASN A 313 23.18 3.55 -8.28
C ASN A 313 23.77 3.46 -6.84
N VAL A 314 25.08 3.41 -6.69
CA VAL A 314 25.73 3.28 -5.37
C VAL A 314 25.58 4.51 -4.46
N SER A 315 25.34 5.71 -5.01
CA SER A 315 25.27 6.97 -4.27
C SER A 315 23.97 7.76 -4.48
N ILE A 316 23.21 7.49 -5.54
CA ILE A 316 21.96 8.19 -5.85
C ILE A 316 20.77 7.29 -5.55
N PHE A 317 19.77 7.86 -4.87
CA PHE A 317 18.53 7.19 -4.50
C PHE A 317 17.34 8.11 -4.68
N ALA A 318 16.16 7.52 -4.84
CA ALA A 318 14.88 8.19 -4.84
C ALA A 318 14.11 7.84 -3.58
N THR A 319 13.29 8.78 -3.15
CA THR A 319 12.42 8.70 -1.98
C THR A 319 11.05 9.23 -2.36
N CYS A 320 9.99 8.70 -1.77
CA CYS A 320 8.66 9.27 -1.89
C CYS A 320 7.95 9.36 -0.55
N SER A 321 6.91 10.19 -0.52
CA SER A 321 6.24 10.54 0.72
C SER A 321 4.74 10.74 0.52
N THR A 322 4.04 10.67 1.64
CA THR A 322 2.65 11.12 1.81
C THR A 322 2.47 12.61 1.49
N ASP A 323 3.54 13.40 1.50
CA ASP A 323 3.54 14.81 1.06
C ASP A 323 3.37 15.01 -0.45
N ARG A 324 3.18 13.92 -1.21
CA ARG A 324 2.91 13.89 -2.66
C ARG A 324 4.11 14.23 -3.54
N SER A 325 5.30 14.27 -2.95
CA SER A 325 6.55 14.56 -3.65
C SER A 325 7.44 13.32 -3.77
N VAL A 326 8.25 13.32 -4.84
CA VAL A 326 9.36 12.39 -5.03
C VAL A 326 10.65 13.20 -4.99
N ALA A 327 11.60 12.82 -4.14
CA ALA A 327 12.91 13.45 -4.08
C ALA A 327 14.00 12.47 -4.52
N VAL A 328 14.86 12.90 -5.45
CA VAL A 328 16.08 12.20 -5.86
C VAL A 328 17.27 12.87 -5.19
N CYS A 329 18.03 12.10 -4.43
CA CYS A 329 19.08 12.55 -3.54
C CYS A 329 20.39 11.85 -3.86
N GLU A 330 21.50 12.56 -3.67
CA GLU A 330 22.85 12.00 -3.73
C GLU A 330 23.44 11.98 -2.32
N VAL A 331 24.05 10.85 -1.94
CA VAL A 331 24.72 10.71 -0.65
C VAL A 331 25.85 11.73 -0.53
N GLY A 332 25.83 12.52 0.54
CA GLY A 332 26.76 13.62 0.79
C GLY A 332 26.22 14.99 0.35
N SER A 333 25.12 15.05 -0.40
CA SER A 333 24.46 16.32 -0.75
C SER A 333 23.40 16.68 0.28
N GLU A 334 23.44 17.90 0.83
CA GLU A 334 22.41 18.40 1.77
C GLU A 334 21.04 18.58 1.13
N LYS A 335 21.00 18.85 -0.18
CA LYS A 335 19.76 19.10 -0.93
C LYS A 335 19.50 17.98 -1.94
N PRO A 336 18.22 17.69 -2.24
CA PRO A 336 17.88 16.78 -3.31
C PRO A 336 18.42 17.31 -4.65
N ILE A 337 18.93 16.41 -5.48
CA ILE A 337 19.31 16.68 -6.88
C ILE A 337 18.08 17.14 -7.67
N LYS A 338 16.95 16.48 -7.40
CA LYS A 338 15.68 16.74 -8.07
C LYS A 338 14.52 16.48 -7.13
N SER A 339 13.50 17.33 -7.21
CA SER A 339 12.20 17.10 -6.58
C SER A 339 11.13 17.12 -7.67
N TYR A 340 10.31 16.08 -7.71
CA TYR A 340 9.17 15.98 -8.61
C TYR A 340 7.88 16.20 -7.84
N GLU A 341 7.06 17.08 -8.38
CA GLU A 341 5.70 17.34 -7.92
C GLU A 341 4.73 17.07 -9.07
N GLY A 342 3.52 16.60 -8.75
CA GLY A 342 2.48 16.36 -9.74
C GLY A 342 1.46 15.30 -9.36
N HIS A 343 1.75 14.46 -8.37
CA HIS A 343 0.73 13.62 -7.74
C HIS A 343 -0.23 14.46 -6.90
N THR A 344 -1.51 14.08 -6.89
CA THR A 344 -2.55 14.81 -6.14
C THR A 344 -2.91 14.16 -4.81
N SER A 345 -2.30 13.02 -4.49
CA SER A 345 -2.44 12.31 -3.22
C SER A 345 -1.10 11.65 -2.84
N GLU A 346 -1.10 10.94 -1.71
CA GLU A 346 0.06 10.24 -1.15
C GLU A 346 0.71 9.31 -2.16
N ILE A 347 2.03 9.22 -2.15
CA ILE A 347 2.79 8.30 -3.01
C ILE A 347 3.19 7.11 -2.17
N ASN A 348 2.85 5.91 -2.62
CA ASN A 348 3.08 4.67 -1.86
C ASN A 348 4.37 3.95 -2.25
N VAL A 349 4.84 4.14 -3.49
CA VAL A 349 5.93 3.34 -4.05
C VAL A 349 6.72 4.13 -5.09
N VAL A 350 8.03 3.93 -5.12
CA VAL A 350 8.94 4.42 -6.17
C VAL A 350 9.93 3.35 -6.64
N ARG A 351 10.18 3.24 -7.94
CA ARG A 351 11.15 2.28 -8.49
C ARG A 351 11.94 2.85 -9.65
N TRP A 352 13.26 2.71 -9.63
CA TRP A 352 14.10 2.93 -10.79
C TRP A 352 13.95 1.77 -11.78
N ASP A 353 14.03 2.09 -13.07
CA ASP A 353 14.08 1.08 -14.11
C ASP A 353 15.45 0.36 -14.09
N PRO A 354 15.57 -0.84 -14.70
CA PRO A 354 16.81 -1.60 -14.71
C PRO A 354 18.00 -0.91 -15.40
N SER A 355 17.75 0.12 -16.21
CA SER A 355 18.80 0.94 -16.82
C SER A 355 19.11 2.23 -16.06
N SER A 356 18.46 2.45 -14.92
CA SER A 356 18.65 3.60 -14.02
C SER A 356 18.47 4.96 -14.69
N ASN A 357 17.59 5.07 -15.68
CA ASN A 357 17.30 6.31 -16.43
C ASN A 357 15.92 6.90 -16.13
N LEU A 358 14.96 6.04 -15.79
CA LEU A 358 13.56 6.37 -15.54
C LEU A 358 13.19 5.95 -14.13
N LEU A 359 12.41 6.78 -13.48
CA LEU A 359 11.84 6.52 -12.15
C LEU A 359 10.33 6.43 -12.29
N ALA A 360 9.70 5.40 -11.74
CA ALA A 360 8.25 5.26 -11.66
C ALA A 360 7.77 5.54 -10.24
N SER A 361 6.61 6.17 -10.10
CA SER A 361 5.90 6.36 -8.82
C SER A 361 4.44 5.95 -8.91
N GLY A 362 3.90 5.39 -7.82
CA GLY A 362 2.50 4.96 -7.71
C GLY A 362 1.83 5.62 -6.51
N SER A 363 0.60 6.10 -6.70
CA SER A 363 -0.06 6.96 -5.73
C SER A 363 -1.52 6.57 -5.47
N ASP A 364 -2.02 7.07 -4.35
CA ASP A 364 -3.43 7.13 -3.96
C ASP A 364 -4.31 7.95 -4.93
N ASP A 365 -3.70 8.80 -5.77
CA ASP A 365 -4.43 9.50 -6.84
C ASP A 365 -4.79 8.60 -8.04
N CYS A 366 -4.56 7.29 -7.91
CA CYS A 366 -4.86 6.27 -8.92
C CYS A 366 -3.99 6.36 -10.18
N THR A 367 -2.89 7.13 -10.18
CA THR A 367 -1.98 7.27 -11.32
C THR A 367 -0.61 6.66 -11.08
N VAL A 368 -0.01 6.17 -12.17
CA VAL A 368 1.43 5.87 -12.21
C VAL A 368 2.11 6.97 -13.00
N LYS A 369 3.13 7.60 -12.43
CA LYS A 369 3.92 8.62 -13.15
C LYS A 369 5.32 8.11 -13.41
N VAL A 370 5.88 8.51 -14.56
CA VAL A 370 7.26 8.22 -14.95
C VAL A 370 8.04 9.52 -15.04
N TRP A 371 9.23 9.54 -14.46
CA TRP A 371 10.10 10.71 -14.32
C TRP A 371 11.46 10.44 -14.97
N ASN A 372 12.14 11.51 -15.36
CA ASN A 372 13.50 11.47 -15.90
C ASN A 372 14.26 12.70 -15.41
N LEU A 373 15.47 12.51 -14.89
CA LEU A 373 16.30 13.59 -14.32
C LEU A 373 16.56 14.76 -15.29
N LYS A 374 16.48 14.52 -16.60
CA LYS A 374 16.70 15.51 -17.65
C LYS A 374 15.55 16.52 -17.80
N GLN A 375 14.37 16.27 -17.22
CA GLN A 375 13.21 17.14 -17.36
C GLN A 375 12.41 17.28 -16.06
N ASP A 376 11.73 18.41 -15.87
CA ASP A 376 10.93 18.68 -14.67
C ASP A 376 9.54 18.03 -14.72
N LYS A 377 8.96 17.92 -15.91
CA LYS A 377 7.63 17.33 -16.11
C LYS A 377 7.73 15.81 -16.17
N CYS A 378 6.68 15.12 -15.71
CA CYS A 378 6.57 13.68 -15.89
C CYS A 378 6.64 13.32 -17.38
N VAL A 379 7.40 12.28 -17.70
CA VAL A 379 7.48 11.66 -19.03
C VAL A 379 6.10 11.10 -19.40
N HIS A 380 5.48 10.38 -18.47
CA HIS A 380 4.15 9.79 -18.62
C HIS A 380 3.31 9.97 -17.36
N ASP A 381 2.01 10.13 -17.57
CA ASP A 381 0.95 10.12 -16.55
C ASP A 381 -0.05 9.00 -16.90
N PHE A 382 0.23 7.79 -16.44
CA PHE A 382 -0.58 6.61 -16.72
C PHE A 382 -1.84 6.62 -15.86
N ARG A 383 -2.99 6.69 -16.54
CA ARG A 383 -4.32 6.67 -15.94
C ARG A 383 -5.07 5.42 -16.37
N GLY A 384 -5.83 4.85 -15.45
CA GLY A 384 -6.68 3.69 -15.73
C GLY A 384 -7.03 2.87 -14.49
N HIS A 385 -6.21 2.91 -13.45
CA HIS A 385 -6.64 2.45 -12.14
C HIS A 385 -7.72 3.39 -11.60
N VAL A 386 -8.64 2.84 -10.81
CA VAL A 386 -9.77 3.59 -10.22
C VAL A 386 -9.71 3.64 -8.69
N ARG A 387 -8.65 3.08 -8.11
CA ARG A 387 -8.30 3.19 -6.70
C ARG A 387 -6.78 3.24 -6.55
N ASN A 388 -6.34 3.41 -5.31
CA ASN A 388 -4.96 3.51 -4.84
C ASN A 388 -4.03 2.48 -5.50
N ILE A 389 -2.81 2.89 -5.84
CA ILE A 389 -1.76 1.99 -6.33
C ILE A 389 -0.85 1.63 -5.17
N TYR A 390 -0.72 0.33 -4.88
CA TYR A 390 0.06 -0.16 -3.74
C TYR A 390 1.44 -0.66 -4.12
N ALA A 391 1.58 -1.27 -5.30
CA ALA A 391 2.87 -1.79 -5.75
C ALA A 391 3.15 -1.48 -7.21
N ILE A 392 4.41 -1.22 -7.50
CA ILE A 392 4.96 -1.06 -8.84
C ILE A 392 6.22 -1.90 -8.98
N LYS A 393 6.40 -2.50 -10.15
CA LYS A 393 7.65 -3.16 -10.57
C LYS A 393 7.95 -2.82 -12.03
N TRP A 394 9.23 -2.64 -12.33
CA TRP A 394 9.71 -2.70 -13.72
C TRP A 394 9.97 -4.14 -14.10
N CYS A 395 9.69 -4.51 -15.34
CA CYS A 395 10.14 -5.78 -15.90
C CYS A 395 11.68 -5.79 -15.89
N PRO A 396 12.34 -6.82 -15.30
CA PRO A 396 13.79 -6.83 -15.11
C PRO A 396 14.57 -6.96 -16.42
N VAL A 397 13.91 -7.47 -17.47
CA VAL A 397 14.49 -7.67 -18.80
C VAL A 397 13.81 -6.74 -19.79
N LYS A 398 14.59 -6.00 -20.60
CA LYS A 398 14.05 -5.27 -21.74
C LYS A 398 13.48 -6.28 -22.74
N ARG A 399 12.18 -6.19 -23.02
CA ARG A 399 11.53 -7.15 -23.93
C ARG A 399 11.62 -6.67 -25.38
N VAL A 400 11.84 -7.62 -26.28
CA VAL A 400 11.62 -7.40 -27.71
C VAL A 400 10.21 -7.88 -28.03
N VAL A 401 9.30 -6.96 -28.36
CA VAL A 401 8.00 -7.34 -28.93
C VAL A 401 8.13 -7.32 -30.45
N SER A 402 8.03 -8.45 -31.13
CA SER A 402 8.06 -8.50 -32.60
C SER A 402 7.09 -9.53 -33.16
N SER A 403 6.16 -9.06 -33.99
CA SER A 403 5.70 -9.80 -35.17
C SER A 403 6.00 -9.07 -36.50
N THR A 404 6.49 -7.82 -36.45
CA THR A 404 6.74 -6.96 -37.63
C THR A 404 7.94 -6.00 -37.47
N GLY A 405 8.77 -6.16 -36.43
CA GLY A 405 9.96 -5.32 -36.19
C GLY A 405 10.40 -5.34 -34.73
N MET A 406 11.72 -5.37 -34.48
CA MET A 406 12.30 -5.36 -33.14
C MET A 406 12.08 -4.00 -32.47
N MET A 407 11.33 -3.97 -31.36
CA MET A 407 11.32 -2.82 -30.44
C MET A 407 11.62 -3.31 -29.04
N LEU A 408 12.67 -2.77 -28.42
CA LEU A 408 12.90 -2.93 -26.98
C LEU A 408 11.86 -2.10 -26.25
N VAL A 409 11.12 -2.73 -25.33
CA VAL A 409 10.05 -2.08 -24.57
C VAL A 409 10.36 -2.16 -23.09
N TYR A 410 10.32 -1.01 -22.42
CA TYR A 410 10.26 -0.97 -20.96
C TYR A 410 8.83 -1.17 -20.48
N LEU A 411 8.64 -2.17 -19.61
CA LEU A 411 7.34 -2.46 -19.03
C LEU A 411 7.29 -2.08 -17.55
N ILE A 412 6.27 -1.32 -17.19
CA ILE A 412 5.89 -1.07 -15.80
C ILE A 412 4.64 -1.87 -15.48
N ILE A 413 4.63 -2.49 -14.31
CA ILE A 413 3.50 -3.23 -13.79
C ILE A 413 3.03 -2.52 -12.54
N SER A 414 1.73 -2.21 -12.45
CA SER A 414 1.12 -1.60 -11.28
C SER A 414 -0.01 -2.47 -10.72
N ALA A 415 -0.06 -2.59 -9.40
CA ALA A 415 -1.09 -3.30 -8.65
C ALA A 415 -1.87 -2.33 -7.77
N SER A 416 -3.19 -2.53 -7.69
CA SER A 416 -4.11 -1.55 -7.10
C SER A 416 -5.14 -2.16 -6.16
N ALA A 417 -5.65 -1.30 -5.27
CA ALA A 417 -6.86 -1.51 -4.49
C ALA A 417 -8.11 -1.78 -5.35
N ASP A 418 -8.10 -1.44 -6.64
CA ASP A 418 -9.20 -1.72 -7.55
C ASP A 418 -9.27 -3.20 -7.99
N ARG A 419 -8.36 -4.03 -7.46
CA ARG A 419 -8.23 -5.49 -7.70
C ARG A 419 -7.62 -5.82 -9.06
N THR A 420 -7.14 -4.81 -9.78
CA THR A 420 -6.52 -5.01 -11.09
C THR A 420 -5.02 -4.83 -11.04
N ILE A 421 -4.36 -5.44 -12.01
CA ILE A 421 -2.95 -5.21 -12.33
C ILE A 421 -2.92 -4.66 -13.74
N ARG A 422 -2.13 -3.63 -13.99
CA ARG A 422 -1.95 -3.06 -15.32
C ARG A 422 -0.50 -3.17 -15.75
N ILE A 423 -0.33 -3.54 -17.03
CA ILE A 423 0.98 -3.61 -17.69
C ILE A 423 1.05 -2.44 -18.68
N TRP A 424 2.06 -1.60 -18.52
CA TRP A 424 2.25 -0.37 -19.27
C TRP A 424 3.48 -0.47 -20.17
N ASP A 425 3.32 -0.15 -21.44
CA ASP A 425 4.42 0.10 -22.37
C ASP A 425 4.85 1.55 -22.18
N VAL A 426 6.05 1.73 -21.63
CA VAL A 426 6.57 3.07 -21.31
C VAL A 426 6.93 3.83 -22.57
N ASP A 427 7.53 3.19 -23.55
CA ASP A 427 7.98 3.87 -24.78
C ASP A 427 6.79 4.39 -25.60
N ARG A 428 5.66 3.66 -25.60
CA ARG A 428 4.43 4.06 -26.29
C ARG A 428 3.47 4.88 -25.43
N GLY A 429 3.64 4.87 -24.11
CA GLY A 429 2.71 5.53 -23.20
C GLY A 429 1.31 4.90 -23.16
N ILE A 430 1.19 3.57 -23.33
CA ILE A 430 -0.10 2.86 -23.38
C ILE A 430 -0.21 1.73 -22.35
N CYS A 431 -1.44 1.38 -21.97
CA CYS A 431 -1.72 0.16 -21.23
C CYS A 431 -1.81 -1.03 -22.21
N LEU A 432 -0.91 -2.00 -22.08
CA LEU A 432 -0.93 -3.23 -22.90
C LEU A 432 -2.00 -4.20 -22.40
N TYR A 433 -2.03 -4.43 -21.09
CA TYR A 433 -2.89 -5.43 -20.46
C TYR A 433 -3.49 -4.91 -19.17
N THR A 434 -4.74 -5.30 -18.90
CA THR A 434 -5.42 -5.14 -17.61
C THR A 434 -5.81 -6.52 -17.11
N LEU A 435 -5.14 -7.00 -16.06
CA LEU A 435 -5.34 -8.30 -15.45
C LEU A 435 -6.34 -8.14 -14.30
N ASN A 436 -7.47 -8.82 -14.36
CA ASN A 436 -8.65 -8.52 -13.53
C ASN A 436 -9.27 -9.78 -12.87
N ARG A 437 -8.46 -10.78 -12.53
CA ARG A 437 -8.95 -12.00 -11.87
C ARG A 437 -9.08 -11.89 -10.36
N HIS A 438 -8.29 -11.03 -9.72
CA HIS A 438 -8.36 -10.85 -8.28
C HIS A 438 -9.72 -10.28 -7.84
N GLN A 439 -10.18 -10.73 -6.68
CA GLN A 439 -11.46 -10.34 -6.07
C GLN A 439 -11.29 -9.30 -4.97
N SER A 440 -10.05 -9.06 -4.54
CA SER A 440 -9.67 -8.11 -3.48
C SER A 440 -8.41 -7.33 -3.89
N PRO A 441 -8.02 -6.29 -3.13
CA PRO A 441 -6.81 -5.50 -3.42
C PRO A 441 -5.56 -6.33 -3.65
N VAL A 442 -4.76 -5.91 -4.63
CA VAL A 442 -3.47 -6.54 -4.96
C VAL A 442 -2.35 -5.75 -4.28
N TYR A 443 -1.59 -6.40 -3.41
CA TYR A 443 -0.60 -5.74 -2.54
C TYR A 443 0.85 -5.98 -2.97
N SER A 444 1.15 -7.15 -3.55
CA SER A 444 2.54 -7.51 -3.87
C SER A 444 2.68 -8.10 -5.26
N LEU A 445 3.84 -7.84 -5.86
CA LEU A 445 4.22 -8.20 -7.22
C LEU A 445 5.65 -8.74 -7.22
N ALA A 446 5.88 -9.88 -7.85
CA ALA A 446 7.21 -10.47 -8.00
C ALA A 446 7.43 -11.03 -9.41
N PHE A 447 8.62 -10.82 -9.95
CA PHE A 447 9.02 -11.31 -11.26
C PHE A 447 9.84 -12.59 -11.14
N ASN A 448 9.65 -13.50 -12.09
CA ASN A 448 10.64 -14.53 -12.30
C ASN A 448 11.94 -13.96 -12.89
N SER A 449 13.01 -14.75 -12.84
CA SER A 449 14.37 -14.33 -13.20
C SER A 449 14.52 -13.86 -14.65
N ASP A 450 13.76 -14.41 -15.60
CA ASP A 450 13.76 -14.00 -17.01
C ASP A 450 12.71 -12.91 -17.35
N GLY A 451 11.93 -12.49 -16.36
CA GLY A 451 10.87 -11.49 -16.48
C GLY A 451 9.68 -11.89 -17.36
N ARG A 452 9.50 -13.17 -17.73
CA ARG A 452 8.36 -13.68 -18.52
C ARG A 452 7.11 -13.89 -17.72
N LEU A 453 7.27 -14.17 -16.43
CA LEU A 453 6.17 -14.43 -15.52
C LEU A 453 6.14 -13.39 -14.42
N LEU A 454 4.92 -13.02 -14.05
CA LEU A 454 4.63 -12.14 -12.93
C LEU A 454 3.75 -12.90 -11.95
N ALA A 455 4.12 -12.90 -10.68
CA ALA A 455 3.26 -13.28 -9.58
C ALA A 455 2.60 -12.04 -9.01
N SER A 456 1.35 -12.17 -8.61
CA SER A 456 0.63 -11.15 -7.87
C SER A 456 -0.08 -11.75 -6.67
N GLY A 457 0.16 -11.15 -5.50
CA GLY A 457 -0.45 -11.50 -4.23
C GLY A 457 -1.59 -10.55 -3.88
N SER A 458 -2.73 -11.11 -3.48
CA SER A 458 -3.93 -10.35 -3.16
C SER A 458 -4.53 -10.75 -1.82
N TYR A 459 -5.32 -9.83 -1.28
CA TYR A 459 -6.10 -10.05 -0.07
C TYR A 459 -7.21 -11.11 -0.25
N ASP A 460 -7.49 -11.53 -1.49
CA ASP A 460 -8.42 -12.61 -1.81
C ASP A 460 -7.84 -14.01 -1.59
N THR A 461 -6.66 -14.09 -0.94
CA THR A 461 -5.93 -15.33 -0.63
C THR A 461 -5.30 -16.02 -1.85
N ALA A 462 -5.40 -15.42 -3.04
CA ALA A 462 -4.81 -15.97 -4.26
C ALA A 462 -3.46 -15.32 -4.59
N VAL A 463 -2.54 -16.17 -5.02
CA VAL A 463 -1.33 -15.79 -5.77
C VAL A 463 -1.56 -16.19 -7.22
N ASN A 464 -1.70 -15.20 -8.11
CA ASN A 464 -1.91 -15.43 -9.53
C ASN A 464 -0.60 -15.27 -10.31
N ILE A 465 -0.37 -16.17 -11.25
CA ILE A 465 0.80 -16.19 -12.13
C ILE A 465 0.37 -15.84 -13.53
N TRP A 466 1.01 -14.82 -14.11
CA TRP A 466 0.62 -14.24 -15.38
C TRP A 466 1.77 -14.34 -16.38
N SER A 467 1.44 -14.63 -17.64
CA SER A 467 2.39 -14.52 -18.74
C SER A 467 2.41 -13.09 -19.25
N LEU A 468 3.60 -12.48 -19.30
CA LEU A 468 3.79 -11.16 -19.90
C LEU A 468 3.72 -11.16 -21.43
N GLU A 469 3.81 -12.34 -22.06
CA GLU A 469 3.78 -12.44 -23.52
C GLU A 469 2.37 -12.19 -24.08
N ASN A 470 1.35 -12.65 -23.38
CA ASN A 470 -0.05 -12.58 -23.84
C ASN A 470 -1.03 -12.03 -22.80
N GLY A 471 -0.57 -11.70 -21.59
CA GLY A 471 -1.40 -11.19 -20.50
C GLY A 471 -2.37 -12.23 -19.91
N LEU A 472 -2.17 -13.52 -20.17
CA LEU A 472 -3.05 -14.58 -19.69
C LEU A 472 -2.60 -15.11 -18.32
N LEU A 473 -3.59 -15.56 -17.54
CA LEU A 473 -3.38 -16.29 -16.30
C LEU A 473 -2.82 -17.68 -16.64
N VAL A 474 -1.65 -17.99 -16.10
CA VAL A 474 -0.98 -19.29 -16.20
C VAL A 474 -1.42 -20.21 -15.07
N ARG A 475 -1.41 -19.70 -13.83
CA ARG A 475 -1.72 -20.51 -12.64
C ARG A 475 -2.26 -19.64 -11.51
N THR A 476 -3.06 -20.25 -10.65
CA THR A 476 -3.45 -19.68 -9.35
C THR A 476 -3.03 -20.62 -8.24
N VAL A 477 -2.41 -20.07 -7.20
CA VAL A 477 -2.06 -20.78 -5.97
C VAL A 477 -2.80 -20.10 -4.82
N MET A 478 -3.63 -20.84 -4.10
CA MET A 478 -4.30 -20.32 -2.92
C MET A 478 -3.37 -20.43 -1.70
N ILE A 479 -3.43 -19.48 -0.77
CA ILE A 479 -2.79 -19.57 0.55
C ILE A 479 -3.88 -19.49 1.63
N ASP A 480 -3.59 -19.95 2.85
CA ASP A 480 -4.49 -19.74 3.97
C ASP A 480 -4.31 -18.32 4.49
N GLY A 481 -5.33 -17.49 4.28
CA GLY A 481 -5.36 -16.09 4.68
C GLY A 481 -4.94 -15.10 3.59
N PRO A 482 -5.12 -13.79 3.83
CA PRO A 482 -4.83 -12.75 2.85
C PRO A 482 -3.33 -12.66 2.55
N VAL A 483 -2.94 -12.59 1.27
CA VAL A 483 -1.51 -12.49 0.89
C VAL A 483 -0.99 -11.10 1.25
N SER A 484 0.06 -11.06 2.08
CA SER A 484 0.73 -9.82 2.50
C SER A 484 1.92 -9.50 1.60
N ASP A 485 2.79 -10.47 1.33
CA ASP A 485 3.95 -10.30 0.45
C ASP A 485 4.27 -11.60 -0.31
N ILE A 486 4.94 -11.43 -1.44
CA ILE A 486 5.42 -12.53 -2.29
C ILE A 486 6.86 -12.27 -2.72
N ASP A 487 7.60 -13.34 -2.94
CA ASP A 487 8.91 -13.27 -3.55
C ASP A 487 9.19 -14.48 -4.44
N TRP A 488 10.05 -14.28 -5.43
CA TRP A 488 10.27 -15.24 -6.51
C TRP A 488 11.74 -15.66 -6.55
N HIS A 489 11.98 -16.96 -6.37
CA HIS A 489 13.31 -17.56 -6.44
C HIS A 489 13.77 -17.76 -7.88
N LYS A 490 15.08 -17.66 -8.12
CA LYS A 490 15.71 -17.86 -9.44
C LYS A 490 15.32 -19.15 -10.17
N ASP A 491 14.94 -20.20 -9.43
CA ASP A 491 14.54 -21.52 -9.95
C ASP A 491 13.03 -21.65 -10.22
N ASN A 492 12.30 -20.55 -10.43
CA ASN A 492 10.86 -20.55 -10.64
C ASN A 492 10.01 -21.07 -9.46
N ARG A 493 10.56 -21.01 -8.24
CA ARG A 493 9.80 -21.22 -7.00
C ARG A 493 9.29 -19.89 -6.48
N ILE A 494 8.05 -19.87 -6.03
CA ILE A 494 7.43 -18.70 -5.42
C ILE A 494 7.25 -18.99 -3.95
N VAL A 495 7.52 -17.98 -3.13
CA VAL A 495 7.07 -17.97 -1.76
C VAL A 495 6.06 -16.86 -1.56
N ALA A 496 5.03 -17.16 -0.79
CA ALA A 496 4.01 -16.22 -0.37
C ALA A 496 3.80 -16.32 1.13
N VAL A 497 3.54 -15.18 1.75
CA VAL A 497 3.14 -15.09 3.15
C VAL A 497 1.75 -14.50 3.26
N SER A 498 1.04 -14.91 4.30
CA SER A 498 -0.25 -14.37 4.62
C SER A 498 -0.25 -13.63 5.96
N GLY A 499 -1.20 -12.70 6.07
CA GLY A 499 -1.51 -11.97 7.30
C GLY A 499 -2.19 -12.82 8.38
N ASN A 500 -1.96 -14.14 8.42
CA ASN A 500 -2.30 -14.99 9.57
C ASN A 500 -1.10 -15.85 10.02
N GLY A 501 0.09 -15.54 9.50
CA GLY A 501 1.34 -16.21 9.82
C GLY A 501 1.65 -17.44 8.96
N SER A 502 0.84 -17.74 7.94
CA SER A 502 1.14 -18.82 7.00
C SER A 502 2.20 -18.42 6.00
N VAL A 503 3.11 -19.35 5.72
CA VAL A 503 4.08 -19.29 4.62
C VAL A 503 3.73 -20.45 3.68
N ARG A 504 3.57 -20.14 2.39
CA ARG A 504 3.37 -21.15 1.35
C ARG A 504 4.45 -21.04 0.29
N ILE A 505 5.04 -22.18 -0.05
CA ILE A 505 6.00 -22.30 -1.14
C ILE A 505 5.34 -23.10 -2.26
N ALA A 506 5.39 -22.54 -3.46
CA ALA A 506 4.84 -23.17 -4.64
C ALA A 506 5.92 -23.26 -5.72
N CYS A 507 6.20 -24.47 -6.17
CA CYS A 507 7.02 -24.71 -7.35
C CYS A 507 6.17 -24.53 -8.60
N LEU A 508 6.68 -23.75 -9.55
CA LEU A 508 6.13 -23.72 -10.89
C LEU A 508 6.94 -24.65 -11.78
N PHE A 509 6.36 -25.82 -12.07
CA PHE A 509 6.79 -26.64 -13.21
C PHE A 509 6.14 -26.00 -14.45
N ILE A 510 6.84 -25.07 -15.10
CA ILE A 510 6.41 -24.40 -16.34
C ILE A 510 7.42 -24.69 -17.43
#